data_AF-A0A8C2QIR0-F1
#
_entry.id   AF-A0A8C2QIR0-F1
#
_cell.length_a   1.000
_cell.length_b   1.000
_cell.length_c   1.000
_cell.angle_alpha   90.00
_cell.angle_beta   90.00
_cell.angle_gamma   90.00
#
_symmetry.space_group_name_H-M   'P 1'
#
loop_
_entity.id
_entity.type
_entity.pdbx_description
1 polymer ?
#
loop_
_entity_poly.entity_id
_entity_poly.type
_entity_poly.pdbx_seq_one_letter_code
_entity_poly.pdbx_strand_id
1 'polypeptide(L)'
;MASAALSPDPSLDAEWEEWKMKFEKTYSPDEERYRRSVWEEEKKKVEKHNAEYEQGKTSFFMGLNEFSDMTFEEFRKMCCGNVVWTEEELDCDIHKYKDLRKDNVTPERDQPE
;
A
#
# COMPACT_ATOMS: atom_id res chain seq x y z
N MET A 1 -6.68 19.29 -3.68
CA MET A 1 -7.50 19.18 -4.91
C MET A 1 -8.51 18.08 -4.65
N ALA A 2 -9.81 18.38 -4.65
CA ALA A 2 -10.84 17.35 -4.44
C ALA A 2 -10.96 16.50 -5.71
N SER A 3 -10.56 15.23 -5.64
CA SER A 3 -10.85 14.26 -6.71
C SER A 3 -12.37 14.11 -6.81
N ALA A 4 -12.92 14.46 -7.97
CA ALA A 4 -14.32 14.18 -8.26
C ALA A 4 -14.50 12.66 -8.23
N ALA A 5 -15.31 12.16 -7.30
CA ALA A 5 -15.58 10.74 -7.15
C ALA A 5 -16.25 10.22 -8.44
N LEU A 6 -15.46 9.56 -9.28
CA LEU A 6 -15.97 8.71 -10.34
C LEU A 6 -16.89 7.67 -9.68
N SER A 7 -18.04 7.41 -10.30
CA SER A 7 -18.93 6.34 -9.84
C SER A 7 -18.15 5.03 -9.82
N PRO A 8 -18.24 4.23 -8.75
CA PRO A 8 -17.61 2.91 -8.68
C PRO A 8 -17.95 2.06 -9.89
N ASP A 9 -16.97 1.30 -10.38
CA ASP A 9 -17.17 0.36 -11.49
C ASP A 9 -17.88 -0.90 -10.98
N PRO A 10 -19.12 -1.19 -11.41
CA PRO A 10 -19.87 -2.35 -10.93
C PRO A 10 -19.21 -3.69 -11.28
N SER A 11 -18.35 -3.72 -12.30
CA SER A 11 -17.65 -4.96 -12.68
C SER A 11 -16.63 -5.41 -11.63
N LEU A 12 -16.17 -4.49 -10.79
CA LEU A 12 -15.18 -4.74 -9.75
C LEU A 12 -15.82 -5.08 -8.40
N ASP A 13 -17.16 -5.14 -8.31
CA ASP A 13 -17.86 -5.27 -7.02
C ASP A 13 -17.54 -6.59 -6.31
N ALA A 14 -17.42 -7.69 -7.07
CA ALA A 14 -17.01 -8.97 -6.49
C ALA A 14 -15.60 -8.90 -5.89
N GLU A 15 -14.64 -8.32 -6.61
CA GLU A 15 -13.27 -8.16 -6.13
C GLU A 15 -13.17 -7.21 -4.92
N TRP A 16 -14.06 -6.21 -4.86
CA TRP A 16 -14.18 -5.32 -3.70
C TRP A 16 -14.52 -6.09 -2.43
N GLU A 17 -15.58 -6.91 -2.52
CA GLU A 17 -16.10 -7.64 -1.37
C GLU A 17 -15.11 -8.72 -0.93
N GLU A 18 -14.45 -9.39 -1.87
CA GLU A 18 -13.37 -10.34 -1.57
C GLU A 18 -12.19 -9.65 -0.88
N TRP A 19 -11.78 -8.47 -1.36
CA TRP A 19 -10.69 -7.70 -0.74
C TRP A 19 -11.09 -7.22 0.66
N LYS A 20 -12.29 -6.67 0.84
CA LYS A 20 -12.79 -6.24 2.15
C LYS A 20 -12.84 -7.41 3.13
N MET A 21 -13.35 -8.57 2.69
CA MET A 21 -13.41 -9.77 3.52
C MET A 21 -12.02 -10.27 3.90
N LYS A 22 -11.07 -10.25 2.97
CA LYS A 22 -9.69 -10.69 3.20
C LYS A 22 -8.96 -9.84 4.25
N PHE A 23 -9.23 -8.53 4.29
CA PHE A 23 -8.59 -7.59 5.22
C PHE A 23 -9.53 -7.09 6.32
N GLU A 24 -10.65 -7.81 6.53
CA GLU A 24 -11.65 -7.55 7.58
C GLU A 24 -12.15 -6.09 7.63
N LYS A 25 -12.26 -5.45 6.46
CA LYS A 25 -12.63 -4.04 6.34
C LYS A 25 -14.15 -3.84 6.44
N THR A 26 -14.56 -2.88 7.27
CA THR A 26 -15.97 -2.47 7.43
C THR A 26 -16.07 -0.96 7.37
N TYR A 27 -16.98 -0.44 6.54
CA TYR A 27 -17.16 1.01 6.34
C TYR A 27 -18.62 1.41 6.54
N SER A 28 -18.84 2.69 6.86
CA SER A 28 -20.17 3.29 6.78
C SER A 28 -20.57 3.54 5.31
N PRO A 29 -21.86 3.61 4.96
CA PRO A 29 -22.30 3.82 3.57
C PRO A 29 -21.72 5.09 2.91
N ASP A 30 -21.50 6.14 3.70
CA ASP A 30 -20.94 7.41 3.23
C ASP A 30 -19.43 7.28 2.95
N GLU A 31 -18.71 6.52 3.77
CA GLU A 31 -17.27 6.29 3.61
C GLU A 31 -16.97 5.25 2.53
N GLU A 32 -17.82 4.25 2.38
CA GLU A 32 -17.60 3.13 1.46
C GLU A 32 -17.38 3.60 0.02
N ARG A 33 -18.16 4.58 -0.45
CA ARG A 33 -17.99 5.16 -1.78
C ARG A 33 -16.61 5.79 -1.96
N TYR A 34 -16.11 6.48 -0.94
CA TYR A 34 -14.80 7.11 -0.99
C TYR A 34 -13.68 6.05 -0.97
N ARG A 35 -13.73 5.11 -0.02
CA ARG A 35 -12.75 4.00 0.08
C ARG A 35 -12.71 3.17 -1.20
N ARG A 36 -13.87 2.92 -1.78
CA ARG A 36 -14.02 2.26 -3.08
C ARG A 36 -13.29 3.00 -4.20
N SER A 37 -13.46 4.33 -4.29
CA SER A 37 -12.74 5.11 -5.31
C SER A 37 -11.22 5.05 -5.15
N VAL A 38 -10.71 5.11 -3.91
CA VAL A 38 -9.26 5.03 -3.65
C VAL A 38 -8.74 3.64 -4.03
N TRP A 39 -9.47 2.59 -3.65
CA TRP A 39 -9.11 1.22 -4.00
C TRP A 39 -9.07 0.96 -5.51
N GLU A 40 -10.04 1.48 -6.26
CA GLU A 40 -10.04 1.36 -7.72
C GLU A 40 -8.87 2.11 -8.37
N GLU A 41 -8.50 3.27 -7.81
CA GLU A 41 -7.31 4.01 -8.26
C GLU A 41 -6.02 3.24 -7.99
N GLU A 42 -5.86 2.64 -6.80
CA GLU A 42 -4.70 1.81 -6.47
C GLU A 42 -4.64 0.53 -7.33
N LYS A 43 -5.79 -0.12 -7.58
CA LYS A 43 -5.86 -1.27 -8.48
C LYS A 43 -5.36 -0.93 -9.88
N LYS A 44 -5.80 0.20 -10.45
CA LYS A 44 -5.32 0.67 -11.77
C LYS A 44 -3.82 0.95 -11.77
N LYS A 45 -3.27 1.50 -10.68
CA LYS A 45 -1.82 1.73 -10.55
C LYS A 45 -1.06 0.41 -10.51
N VAL A 46 -1.53 -0.56 -9.74
CA VAL A 46 -0.93 -1.91 -9.63
C VAL A 46 -0.93 -2.61 -10.99
N GLU A 47 -2.07 -2.64 -11.69
CA GLU A 47 -2.19 -3.28 -13.00
C GLU A 47 -1.26 -2.63 -14.03
N LYS A 48 -1.20 -1.29 -14.06
CA LYS A 48 -0.28 -0.57 -14.94
C LYS A 48 1.18 -0.90 -14.62
N HIS A 49 1.56 -0.88 -13.34
CA HIS A 49 2.93 -1.18 -12.93
C HIS A 49 3.34 -2.62 -13.29
N ASN A 50 2.42 -3.57 -13.08
CA ASN A 50 2.68 -4.97 -13.40
C ASN A 50 2.78 -5.21 -14.91
N ALA A 51 2.00 -4.50 -15.73
CA ALA A 51 2.17 -4.51 -17.18
C ALA A 51 3.52 -3.89 -17.64
N GLU A 52 4.02 -2.87 -16.92
CA GLU A 52 5.34 -2.30 -17.16
C GLU A 52 6.47 -3.25 -16.72
N TYR A 53 6.27 -3.99 -15.64
CA TYR A 53 7.19 -5.04 -15.18
C TYR A 53 7.33 -6.15 -16.23
N GLU A 54 6.24 -6.62 -16.81
CA GLU A 54 6.26 -7.64 -17.87
C GLU A 54 7.02 -7.17 -19.12
N GLN A 55 7.11 -5.86 -19.33
CA GLN A 55 7.91 -5.23 -20.39
C GLN A 55 9.36 -4.96 -19.98
N GLY A 56 9.76 -5.32 -18.75
CA GLY A 56 11.09 -5.07 -18.19
C GLY A 56 11.38 -3.60 -17.88
N LYS A 57 10.34 -2.75 -17.76
CA LYS A 57 10.51 -1.31 -17.45
C LYS A 57 10.61 -1.03 -15.96
N THR A 58 10.06 -1.90 -15.13
CA THR A 58 10.16 -1.85 -13.67
C THR A 58 10.80 -3.13 -13.15
N SER A 59 11.37 -3.07 -11.95
CA SER A 59 12.15 -4.17 -11.36
C SER A 59 11.38 -4.98 -10.32
N PHE A 60 10.12 -4.66 -10.04
CA PHE A 60 9.31 -5.31 -9.02
C PHE A 60 7.84 -5.43 -9.44
N PHE A 61 7.11 -6.30 -8.75
CA PHE A 61 5.65 -6.41 -8.88
C PHE A 61 4.96 -5.70 -7.72
N MET A 62 3.78 -5.15 -8.00
CA MET A 62 2.88 -4.61 -6.99
C MET A 62 1.68 -5.54 -6.82
N GLY A 63 1.03 -5.45 -5.66
CA GLY A 63 -0.21 -6.16 -5.36
C GLY A 63 -1.10 -5.32 -4.46
N LEU A 64 -2.40 -5.59 -4.52
CA LEU A 64 -3.36 -5.01 -3.58
C LEU A 64 -3.12 -5.59 -2.18
N ASN A 65 -2.99 -4.70 -1.21
CA ASN A 65 -2.71 -4.98 0.20
C ASN A 65 -3.78 -4.32 1.10
N GLU A 66 -3.60 -4.40 2.41
CA GLU A 66 -4.52 -3.83 3.40
C GLU A 66 -4.60 -2.29 3.38
N PHE A 67 -3.64 -1.63 2.73
CA PHE A 67 -3.55 -0.18 2.60
C PHE A 67 -4.10 0.34 1.28
N SER A 68 -4.65 -0.53 0.44
CA SER A 68 -5.09 -0.17 -0.91
C SER A 68 -6.33 0.74 -0.92
N ASP A 69 -7.02 0.90 0.21
CA ASP A 69 -8.13 1.86 0.40
C ASP A 69 -7.67 3.21 1.03
N MET A 70 -6.37 3.37 1.28
CA MET A 70 -5.80 4.54 1.93
C MET A 70 -5.07 5.43 0.94
N THR A 71 -5.23 6.73 1.10
CA THR A 71 -4.39 7.70 0.42
C THR A 71 -2.99 7.73 1.04
N PHE A 72 -2.00 8.17 0.27
CA PHE A 72 -0.63 8.33 0.77
C PHE A 72 -0.55 9.24 2.02
N GLU A 73 -1.42 10.25 2.12
CA GLU A 73 -1.47 11.13 3.28
C GLU A 73 -1.98 10.42 4.54
N GLU A 74 -3.02 9.58 4.40
CA GLU A 74 -3.54 8.74 5.47
C GLU A 74 -2.51 7.70 5.90
N PHE A 75 -1.91 7.00 4.94
CA PHE A 75 -0.85 6.02 5.19
C PHE A 75 0.33 6.65 5.95
N ARG A 76 0.79 7.83 5.49
CA ARG A 76 1.88 8.54 6.17
C ARG A 76 1.52 8.90 7.60
N LYS A 77 0.28 9.36 7.85
CA LYS A 77 -0.16 9.74 9.20
C LYS A 77 -0.25 8.53 10.14
N MET A 78 -0.65 7.37 9.62
CA MET A 78 -0.85 6.15 10.41
C MET A 78 0.45 5.38 10.65
N CYS A 79 1.23 5.14 9.59
CA CYS A 79 2.37 4.23 9.63
C CYS A 79 3.73 4.94 9.77
N CYS A 80 3.83 6.19 9.33
CA CYS A 80 5.07 6.96 9.39
C CYS A 80 4.92 8.07 10.45
N GLY A 81 5.03 7.70 11.73
CA GLY A 81 5.14 8.68 12.82
C GLY A 81 6.21 9.74 12.49
N ASN A 82 6.06 10.97 13.03
CA ASN A 82 6.87 12.16 12.67
C ASN A 82 8.39 11.90 12.68
N VAL A 83 8.93 11.37 11.58
CA VAL A 83 10.36 11.17 11.37
C VAL A 83 10.90 12.41 10.67
N VAL A 84 11.49 13.30 11.47
CA VAL A 84 12.42 14.31 10.98
C VAL A 84 13.71 13.56 10.66
N TRP A 85 13.98 13.38 9.37
CA TRP A 85 15.27 12.88 8.92
C TRP A 85 16.29 14.01 9.12
N THR A 86 17.10 13.92 10.18
CA THR A 86 18.34 14.70 10.26
C THR A 86 19.38 13.96 9.46
N GLU A 87 19.92 14.60 8.41
CA GLU A 87 21.08 14.11 7.67
C GLU A 87 22.29 14.09 8.62
N GLU A 88 22.53 12.97 9.28
CA GLU A 88 23.87 12.62 9.73
C GLU A 88 24.50 11.73 8.65
N GLU A 89 25.56 12.25 8.03
CA GLU A 89 26.41 11.51 7.12
C GLU A 89 27.02 10.30 7.84
N LEU A 90 26.60 9.10 7.46
CA LEU A 90 27.28 7.87 7.84
C LEU A 90 28.09 7.37 6.66
N ASP A 91 29.38 7.68 6.67
CA ASP A 91 30.37 6.94 5.90
C ASP A 91 30.47 5.54 6.48
N CYS A 92 30.08 4.53 5.70
CA CYS A 92 30.31 3.15 6.09
C CYS A 92 30.58 2.29 4.85
N ASP A 93 31.76 1.69 4.85
CA ASP A 93 32.20 0.64 3.94
C ASP A 93 31.39 -0.64 4.24
N ILE A 94 30.15 -0.67 3.74
CA ILE A 94 29.17 -1.73 3.99
C ILE A 94 29.45 -2.93 3.06
N HIS A 95 29.63 -4.11 3.65
CA HIS A 95 29.66 -5.38 2.93
C HIS A 95 28.42 -5.54 2.03
N LYS A 96 28.64 -6.04 0.80
CA LYS A 96 27.68 -6.11 -0.32
C LYS A 96 26.25 -6.55 0.01
N TYR A 97 26.05 -7.41 1.02
CA TYR A 97 24.75 -7.65 1.68
C TYR A 97 24.96 -8.47 2.96
N LYS A 98 24.21 -8.18 4.02
CA LYS A 98 24.07 -9.04 5.22
C LYS A 98 22.59 -9.24 5.50
N ASP A 99 22.10 -10.48 5.42
CA ASP A 99 20.71 -10.82 5.79
C ASP A 99 20.64 -11.11 7.30
N LEU A 100 20.18 -10.14 8.08
CA LEU A 100 20.08 -10.25 9.54
C LEU A 100 18.98 -11.21 10.00
N ARG A 101 18.07 -11.66 9.12
CA ARG A 101 17.09 -12.70 9.45
C ARG A 101 17.72 -14.08 9.65
N LYS A 102 18.99 -14.24 9.28
CA LYS A 102 19.81 -15.41 9.64
C LYS A 102 20.28 -15.38 11.09
N ASP A 103 20.21 -14.21 11.74
CA ASP A 103 20.38 -14.03 13.18
C ASP A 103 19.00 -14.10 13.87
N ASN A 104 18.96 -14.13 15.22
CA ASN A 104 17.74 -14.34 16.01
C ASN A 104 16.75 -13.14 16.00
N VAL A 105 16.20 -12.78 14.85
CA VAL A 105 15.17 -11.73 14.71
C VAL A 105 13.80 -12.33 15.01
N THR A 106 12.97 -11.59 15.75
CA THR A 106 11.59 -11.98 16.07
C THR A 106 10.70 -11.97 14.82
N PRO A 107 9.64 -12.81 14.77
CA PRO A 107 8.67 -12.81 13.68
C PRO A 107 8.05 -11.43 13.41
N GLU A 108 7.56 -11.22 12.19
CA GLU A 108 6.81 -10.04 11.77
C GLU A 108 5.58 -9.83 12.66
N ARG A 109 5.29 -8.57 13.00
CA ARG A 109 4.19 -8.17 13.88
C ARG A 109 3.45 -7.00 13.26
N ASP A 110 2.12 -7.08 13.23
CA ASP A 110 1.26 -5.96 12.84
C ASP A 110 1.16 -4.95 13.99
N GLN A 111 1.24 -3.64 13.68
CA GLN A 111 1.05 -2.60 14.68
C GLN A 111 -0.45 -2.47 15.03
N PRO A 112 -0.82 -2.40 16.31
CA PRO A 112 -2.21 -2.19 16.70
C PRO A 112 -2.68 -0.78 16.32
N GLU A 113 -3.95 -0.67 15.90
CA GLU A 113 -4.66 0.59 15.61
C GLU A 113 -4.78 1.51 16.84
#